data_AF-A0A1E2S313-F1
#
_entry.id   AF-A0A1E2S313-F1
#
_cell.length_a   1.000
_cell.length_b   1.000
_cell.length_c   1.000
_cell.angle_alpha   90.00
_cell.angle_beta   90.00
_cell.angle_gamma   90.00
#
_symmetry.space_group_name_H-M   'P 1'
#
loop_
_entity.id
_entity.type
_entity.pdbx_description
1 polymer ?
#
loop_
_entity_poly.entity_id
_entity_poly.type
_entity_poly.pdbx_seq_one_letter_code
_entity_poly.pdbx_strand_id
1 'polypeptide(L)'
;MDITAPIRPPENGRRRKRGSFVLRFLGFLFAAGMILFVAGAAVAAFFLWKVSQELPDYEVLAKYEPPVMTRLHANDGRLIAEYSRQRRIYVPITAIPDKVVQAFISAEDKNFYQHGGLDIQGIIRAVVTNLNNIQSGRRMVGASTITQQVAKNFLLTNDVTFERKLKEAILAIRIERAFTKDQILELYLNEIYLASGPTALPLPLSAIGTSPSPS
;
A
#
# COMPACT_ATOMS: atom_id res chain seq x y z
N MET A 1 -33.59 86.49 29.01
CA MET A 1 -32.95 85.57 28.04
C MET A 1 -32.80 84.24 28.75
N ASP A 2 -33.70 83.30 28.50
CA ASP A 2 -33.54 81.92 28.95
C ASP A 2 -33.99 81.02 27.80
N ILE A 3 -33.07 80.15 27.37
CA ILE A 3 -33.12 79.43 26.08
C ILE A 3 -33.67 78.04 26.38
N THR A 4 -34.98 77.86 26.23
CA THR A 4 -35.59 76.52 26.19
C THR A 4 -35.41 75.93 24.78
N ALA A 5 -34.32 75.19 24.58
CA ALA A 5 -34.13 74.42 23.36
C ALA A 5 -35.11 73.22 23.33
N PRO A 6 -35.82 72.96 22.22
CA PRO A 6 -36.68 71.79 22.12
C PRO A 6 -35.85 70.50 22.01
N ILE A 7 -36.08 69.56 22.92
CA ILE A 7 -35.48 68.22 22.88
C ILE A 7 -36.05 67.48 21.66
N ARG A 8 -35.21 67.24 20.66
CA ARG A 8 -35.58 66.40 19.49
C ARG A 8 -35.43 64.94 19.89
N PRO A 9 -36.43 64.07 19.63
CA PRO A 9 -36.29 62.64 19.88
C PRO A 9 -35.19 62.05 18.99
N PRO A 10 -34.45 61.04 19.48
CA PRO A 10 -33.38 60.42 18.70
C PRO A 10 -33.97 59.77 17.44
N GLU A 11 -33.42 60.14 16.29
CA GLU A 11 -33.73 59.55 15.00
C GLU A 11 -33.30 58.07 15.04
N ASN A 12 -34.29 57.18 15.10
CA ASN A 12 -34.08 55.74 15.14
C ASN A 12 -33.64 55.26 13.74
N GLY A 13 -32.34 55.37 13.48
CA GLY A 13 -31.69 54.90 12.27
C GLY A 13 -31.87 53.39 12.12
N ARG A 14 -32.89 52.97 11.37
CA ARG A 14 -33.05 51.60 10.89
C ARG A 14 -31.83 51.24 10.03
N ARG A 15 -30.78 50.73 10.67
CA ARG A 15 -29.61 50.16 9.99
C ARG A 15 -30.09 49.08 9.04
N ARG A 16 -29.89 49.32 7.74
CA ARG A 16 -30.27 48.43 6.63
C ARG A 16 -29.75 47.00 6.89
N LYS A 17 -30.67 46.07 7.15
CA LYS A 17 -30.44 44.60 7.19
C LYS A 17 -30.15 44.01 5.80
N ARG A 18 -29.25 44.61 5.01
CA ARG A 18 -28.89 44.10 3.67
C ARG A 18 -27.82 43.01 3.72
N GLY A 19 -26.96 43.00 4.75
CA GLY A 19 -25.93 41.95 4.93
C GLY A 19 -26.47 40.58 5.39
N SER A 20 -27.71 40.52 5.92
CA SER A 20 -28.25 39.25 6.45
C SER A 20 -28.67 38.27 5.36
N PHE A 21 -28.98 38.72 4.14
CA PHE A 21 -29.42 37.83 3.07
C PHE A 21 -28.26 37.05 2.46
N VAL A 22 -27.15 37.72 2.14
CA VAL A 22 -25.93 37.07 1.63
C VAL A 22 -25.33 36.12 2.67
N LEU A 23 -25.30 36.52 3.94
CA LEU A 23 -24.78 35.67 5.01
C LEU A 23 -25.67 34.43 5.27
N ARG A 24 -27.00 34.57 5.16
CA ARG A 24 -27.94 33.44 5.22
C ARG A 24 -27.81 32.51 4.01
N PHE A 25 -27.58 33.07 2.82
CA PHE A 25 -27.38 32.30 1.60
C PHE A 25 -26.05 31.51 1.62
N LEU A 26 -24.95 32.14 2.07
CA LEU A 26 -23.67 31.46 2.29
C LEU A 26 -23.80 30.37 3.38
N GLY A 27 -24.51 30.65 4.47
CA GLY A 27 -24.78 29.66 5.51
C GLY A 27 -25.62 28.48 5.02
N PHE A 28 -26.59 28.71 4.15
CA PHE A 28 -27.38 27.66 3.50
C PHE A 28 -26.52 26.80 2.56
N LEU A 29 -25.68 27.41 1.72
CA LEU A 29 -24.76 26.68 0.84
C LEU A 29 -23.74 25.86 1.65
N PHE A 30 -23.22 26.42 2.73
CA PHE A 30 -22.32 25.71 3.64
C PHE A 30 -23.02 24.52 4.31
N ALA A 31 -24.24 24.71 4.83
CA ALA A 31 -25.02 23.64 5.43
C ALA A 31 -25.37 22.54 4.42
N ALA A 32 -25.76 22.91 3.19
CA ALA A 32 -26.02 21.95 2.12
C ALA A 32 -24.75 21.18 1.72
N GLY A 33 -23.61 21.86 1.61
CA GLY A 33 -22.31 21.23 1.38
C GLY A 33 -21.90 20.29 2.52
N MET A 34 -22.19 20.66 3.77
CA MET A 34 -21.90 19.84 4.94
C MET A 34 -22.78 18.58 4.97
N ILE A 35 -24.06 18.69 4.63
CA ILE A 35 -24.98 17.55 4.52
C ILE A 35 -24.50 16.59 3.43
N LEU A 36 -24.11 17.11 2.25
CA LEU A 36 -23.57 16.30 1.17
C LEU A 36 -22.25 15.62 1.57
N PHE A 37 -21.37 16.32 2.29
CA PHE A 37 -20.13 15.74 2.81
C PHE A 37 -20.40 14.62 3.81
N VAL A 38 -21.31 14.82 4.77
CA VAL A 38 -21.67 13.80 5.77
C VAL A 38 -22.33 12.59 5.09
N ALA A 39 -23.23 12.82 4.12
CA ALA A 39 -23.84 11.75 3.35
C ALA A 39 -22.79 10.97 2.53
N GLY A 40 -21.87 11.67 1.87
CA GLY A 40 -20.74 11.06 1.15
C GLY A 40 -19.82 10.26 2.07
N ALA A 41 -19.51 10.80 3.26
CA ALA A 41 -18.72 10.12 4.28
C ALA A 41 -19.42 8.87 4.82
N ALA A 42 -20.74 8.92 5.02
CA ALA A 42 -21.54 7.76 5.45
C ALA A 42 -21.56 6.65 4.38
N VAL A 43 -21.73 7.02 3.10
CA VAL A 43 -21.66 6.06 1.98
C VAL A 43 -20.26 5.45 1.90
N ALA A 44 -19.20 6.26 1.99
CA ALA A 44 -17.83 5.77 2.01
C ALA A 44 -17.58 4.82 3.20
N ALA A 45 -18.07 5.16 4.39
CA ALA A 45 -17.97 4.33 5.58
C ALA A 45 -18.72 3.00 5.44
N PHE A 46 -19.92 3.01 4.85
CA PHE A 46 -20.68 1.78 4.55
C PHE A 46 -19.94 0.89 3.56
N PHE A 47 -19.40 1.46 2.48
CA PHE A 47 -18.56 0.73 1.53
C PHE A 47 -17.31 0.14 2.19
N LEU A 48 -16.61 0.94 3.01
CA LEU A 48 -15.44 0.49 3.76
C LEU A 48 -15.79 -0.68 4.69
N TRP A 49 -16.91 -0.58 5.41
CA TRP A 49 -17.38 -1.63 6.31
C TRP A 49 -17.69 -2.92 5.56
N LYS A 50 -18.43 -2.84 4.45
CA LYS A 50 -18.76 -4.01 3.62
C LYS A 50 -17.50 -4.68 3.08
N VAL A 51 -16.59 -3.89 2.51
CA VAL A 51 -15.30 -4.37 2.00
C VAL A 51 -14.46 -5.00 3.11
N SER A 52 -14.53 -4.46 4.33
CA SER A 52 -13.74 -4.95 5.46
C SER A 52 -14.18 -6.32 6.00
N GLN A 53 -15.43 -6.72 5.77
CA GLN A 53 -15.94 -8.03 6.18
C GLN A 53 -15.47 -9.16 5.27
N GLU A 54 -15.14 -8.86 4.02
CA GLU A 54 -14.66 -9.83 3.03
C GLU A 54 -13.13 -9.91 2.99
N LEU A 55 -12.44 -9.26 3.93
CA LEU A 55 -10.98 -9.27 3.97
C LEU A 55 -10.47 -10.64 4.46
N PRO A 56 -9.63 -11.33 3.66
CA PRO A 56 -8.97 -12.53 4.11
C PRO A 56 -8.06 -12.23 5.30
N ASP A 57 -7.84 -13.26 6.12
CA ASP A 57 -7.03 -13.14 7.32
C ASP A 57 -5.56 -12.95 6.97
N TYR A 58 -4.88 -12.04 7.69
CA TYR A 58 -3.45 -11.80 7.54
C TYR A 58 -2.62 -12.87 8.29
N GLU A 59 -3.24 -13.64 9.19
CA GLU A 59 -2.59 -14.74 9.91
C GLU A 59 -2.00 -15.81 8.98
N VAL A 60 -2.51 -15.91 7.74
CA VAL A 60 -1.96 -16.80 6.70
C VAL A 60 -0.49 -16.49 6.41
N LEU A 61 -0.07 -15.23 6.55
CA LEU A 61 1.33 -14.82 6.37
C LEU A 61 2.26 -15.38 7.45
N ALA A 62 1.76 -15.58 8.68
CA ALA A 62 2.55 -16.13 9.79
C ALA A 62 2.81 -17.63 9.61
N LYS A 63 1.98 -18.31 8.81
CA LYS A 63 2.06 -19.74 8.49
C LYS A 63 2.58 -19.97 7.07
N TYR A 64 3.17 -18.96 6.44
CA TYR A 64 3.65 -19.09 5.07
C TYR A 64 4.82 -20.07 4.99
N GLU A 65 4.52 -21.28 4.52
CA GLU A 65 5.51 -22.26 4.04
C GLU A 65 5.38 -22.33 2.52
N PRO A 66 6.36 -21.82 1.75
CA PRO A 66 6.30 -21.93 0.30
C PRO A 66 6.31 -23.42 -0.09
N PRO A 67 5.61 -23.82 -1.17
CA PRO A 67 5.66 -25.20 -1.64
C PRO A 67 7.11 -25.58 -1.98
N VAL A 68 7.69 -26.43 -1.13
CA VAL A 68 9.05 -26.94 -1.28
C VAL A 68 9.08 -28.06 -2.32
N MET A 69 10.26 -28.27 -2.92
CA MET A 69 10.42 -29.27 -3.97
C MET A 69 10.50 -30.69 -3.42
N THR A 70 9.78 -31.61 -4.06
CA THR A 70 9.95 -33.03 -3.81
C THR A 70 11.13 -33.54 -4.63
N ARG A 71 12.17 -34.05 -3.95
CA ARG A 71 13.33 -34.70 -4.59
C ARG A 71 13.19 -36.22 -4.51
N LEU A 72 13.24 -36.89 -5.65
CA LEU A 72 13.27 -38.35 -5.76
C LEU A 72 14.72 -38.79 -5.87
N HIS A 73 15.20 -39.55 -4.89
CA HIS A 73 16.55 -40.13 -4.88
C HIS A 73 16.49 -41.62 -5.21
N ALA A 74 17.48 -42.09 -5.96
CA ALA A 74 17.76 -43.51 -6.16
C ALA A 74 18.30 -44.14 -4.87
N ASN A 75 18.28 -45.47 -4.81
CA ASN A 75 18.82 -46.23 -3.69
C ASN A 75 20.34 -46.03 -3.49
N ASP A 76 21.04 -45.50 -4.49
CA ASP A 76 22.46 -45.13 -4.43
C ASP A 76 22.67 -43.63 -4.09
N GLY A 77 21.61 -42.91 -3.72
CA GLY A 77 21.63 -41.49 -3.37
C GLY A 77 21.58 -40.53 -4.56
N ARG A 78 21.69 -41.01 -5.81
CA ARG A 78 21.62 -40.14 -7.00
C ARG A 78 20.23 -39.55 -7.17
N LEU A 79 20.15 -38.27 -7.54
CA LEU A 79 18.89 -37.60 -7.80
C LEU A 79 18.28 -38.12 -9.12
N ILE A 80 17.11 -38.76 -9.05
CA ILE A 80 16.39 -39.31 -10.21
C ILE A 80 15.56 -38.21 -10.88
N ALA A 81 14.81 -37.47 -10.08
CA ALA A 81 13.92 -36.41 -10.56
C ALA A 81 13.59 -35.41 -9.44
N GLU A 82 13.41 -34.15 -9.82
CA GLU A 82 12.83 -33.14 -8.95
C GLU A 82 11.42 -32.83 -9.47
N TYR A 83 10.41 -32.97 -8.61
CA TYR A 83 9.04 -32.62 -8.95
C TYR A 83 8.61 -31.42 -8.10
N SER A 84 8.41 -30.28 -8.74
CA SER A 84 7.72 -29.14 -8.16
C SER A 84 7.03 -28.33 -9.25
N ARG A 85 5.81 -27.82 -8.96
CA ARG A 85 5.17 -26.81 -9.82
C ARG A 85 5.91 -25.47 -9.80
N GLN A 86 6.71 -25.19 -8.77
CA GLN A 86 7.48 -23.96 -8.59
C GLN A 86 8.74 -24.23 -7.75
N ARG A 87 9.92 -23.81 -8.24
CA ARG A 87 11.17 -23.88 -7.48
C ARG A 87 11.25 -22.73 -6.46
N ARG A 88 10.51 -22.80 -5.33
CA ARG A 88 10.59 -21.78 -4.27
C ARG A 88 11.54 -22.24 -3.17
N ILE A 89 12.61 -21.48 -2.94
CA ILE A 89 13.49 -21.61 -1.79
C ILE A 89 13.24 -20.39 -0.92
N TYR A 90 12.77 -20.61 0.30
CA TYR A 90 12.68 -19.54 1.28
C TYR A 90 14.10 -19.15 1.72
N VAL A 91 14.43 -17.87 1.58
CA VAL A 91 15.73 -17.30 1.96
C VAL A 91 15.48 -16.28 3.07
N PRO A 92 16.10 -16.45 4.25
CA PRO A 92 15.98 -15.46 5.32
C PRO A 92 16.62 -14.15 4.87
N ILE A 93 16.07 -13.02 5.30
CA ILE A 93 16.52 -11.69 4.87
C ILE A 93 18.00 -11.44 5.18
N THR A 94 18.51 -12.04 6.27
CA THR A 94 19.92 -11.97 6.67
C THR A 94 20.89 -12.66 5.72
N ALA A 95 20.40 -13.56 4.87
CA ALA A 95 21.18 -14.22 3.82
C ALA A 95 21.14 -13.46 2.48
N ILE A 96 20.30 -12.43 2.35
CA ILE A 96 20.19 -11.60 1.16
C ILE A 96 21.23 -10.47 1.26
N PRO A 97 22.07 -10.24 0.24
CA PRO A 97 23.05 -9.17 0.29
C PRO A 97 22.40 -7.79 0.48
N ASP A 98 22.91 -6.98 1.42
CA ASP A 98 22.36 -5.66 1.76
C ASP A 98 22.15 -4.75 0.55
N LYS A 99 23.05 -4.82 -0.44
CA LYS A 99 22.94 -4.04 -1.68
C LYS A 99 21.67 -4.37 -2.47
N VAL A 100 21.25 -5.64 -2.48
CA VAL A 100 20.01 -6.08 -3.13
C VAL A 100 18.82 -5.53 -2.37
N VAL A 101 18.81 -5.68 -1.05
CA VAL A 101 17.76 -5.16 -0.17
C VAL A 101 17.58 -3.65 -0.37
N GLN A 102 18.68 -2.89 -0.32
CA GLN A 102 18.67 -1.44 -0.50
C GLN A 102 18.22 -1.02 -1.91
N ALA A 103 18.58 -1.79 -2.95
CA ALA A 103 18.12 -1.52 -4.30
C ALA A 103 16.59 -1.60 -4.39
N PHE A 104 15.97 -2.67 -3.87
CA PHE A 104 14.51 -2.82 -3.85
C PHE A 104 13.83 -1.73 -3.04
N ILE A 105 14.30 -1.44 -1.83
CA ILE A 105 13.75 -0.35 -1.02
C ILE A 105 13.84 0.97 -1.79
N SER A 106 14.99 1.29 -2.38
CA SER A 106 15.17 2.57 -3.09
C SER A 106 14.28 2.71 -4.33
N ALA A 107 14.04 1.60 -5.04
CA ALA A 107 13.28 1.58 -6.29
C ALA A 107 11.77 1.53 -6.07
N GLU A 108 11.31 0.74 -5.10
CA GLU A 108 9.89 0.45 -4.90
C GLU A 108 9.28 1.30 -3.78
N ASP A 109 10.00 1.51 -2.68
CA ASP A 109 9.46 2.14 -1.48
C ASP A 109 10.56 2.75 -0.60
N LYS A 110 11.10 3.90 -1.03
CA LYS A 110 12.27 4.53 -0.38
C LYS A 110 12.04 4.91 1.09
N ASN A 111 10.78 5.05 1.50
CA ASN A 111 10.39 5.43 2.85
C ASN A 111 9.92 4.21 3.66
N PHE A 112 10.20 2.98 3.19
CA PHE A 112 9.67 1.74 3.74
C PHE A 112 9.75 1.66 5.25
N TYR A 113 10.91 1.95 5.85
CA TYR A 113 11.11 1.88 7.29
C TYR A 113 10.43 2.99 8.12
N GLN A 114 9.87 4.02 7.46
CA GLN A 114 9.34 5.22 8.12
C GLN A 114 7.80 5.22 8.23
N HIS A 115 7.10 4.54 7.32
CA HIS A 115 5.62 4.54 7.31
C HIS A 115 5.04 3.25 7.90
N GLY A 116 3.75 3.25 8.26
CA GLY A 116 3.04 2.05 8.77
C GLY A 116 2.16 1.38 7.72
N GLY A 117 2.74 0.92 6.61
CA GLY A 117 2.02 0.27 5.50
C GLY A 117 1.57 1.16 4.34
N LEU A 118 1.35 2.45 4.57
CA LEU A 118 1.00 3.42 3.53
C LEU A 118 1.93 4.64 3.60
N ASP A 119 2.63 4.94 2.51
CA ASP A 119 3.41 6.18 2.41
C ASP A 119 2.50 7.35 2.00
N ILE A 120 1.90 8.00 3.01
CA ILE A 120 1.03 9.17 2.78
C ILE A 120 1.79 10.30 2.07
N GLN A 121 3.07 10.52 2.42
CA GLN A 121 3.88 11.54 1.77
C GLN A 121 4.17 11.17 0.30
N GLY A 122 4.46 9.89 0.05
CA GLY A 122 4.64 9.32 -1.28
C GLY A 122 3.38 9.45 -2.15
N ILE A 123 2.21 9.16 -1.59
CA ILE A 123 0.91 9.31 -2.25
C ILE A 123 0.66 10.77 -2.63
N ILE A 124 0.82 11.70 -1.69
CA ILE A 124 0.63 13.14 -1.96
C ILE A 124 1.60 13.60 -3.05
N ARG A 125 2.87 13.22 -2.96
CA ARG A 125 3.89 13.55 -3.97
C ARG A 125 3.52 13.00 -5.34
N ALA A 126 3.07 11.74 -5.41
CA ALA A 126 2.66 11.12 -6.65
C ALA A 126 1.44 11.80 -7.27
N VAL A 127 0.44 12.18 -6.46
CA VAL A 127 -0.73 12.94 -6.92
C VAL A 127 -0.30 14.27 -7.53
N VAL A 128 0.50 15.08 -6.81
CA VAL A 128 0.98 16.38 -7.31
C VAL A 128 1.82 16.22 -8.58
N THR A 129 2.69 15.21 -8.61
CA THR A 129 3.54 14.92 -9.78
C THR A 129 2.70 14.48 -10.98
N ASN A 130 1.68 13.65 -10.75
CA ASN A 130 0.80 13.16 -11.81
C ASN A 130 -0.08 14.25 -12.41
N LEU A 131 -0.55 15.20 -11.60
CA LEU A 131 -1.27 16.38 -12.10
C LEU A 131 -0.39 17.18 -13.10
N ASN A 132 0.90 17.34 -12.79
CA ASN A 132 1.85 18.00 -13.69
C ASN A 132 2.22 17.11 -14.91
N ASN A 133 2.30 15.80 -14.73
CA ASN A 133 2.66 14.86 -15.80
C ASN A 133 1.55 14.69 -16.83
N ILE A 134 0.27 14.77 -16.43
CA ILE A 134 -0.87 14.75 -17.35
C ILE A 134 -0.79 15.93 -18.33
N GLN A 135 -0.45 17.12 -17.85
CA GLN A 135 -0.33 18.30 -18.69
C GLN A 135 0.88 18.24 -19.64
N SER A 136 1.94 17.52 -19.27
CA SER A 136 3.19 17.41 -20.02
C SER A 136 3.35 16.12 -20.83
N GLY A 137 2.32 15.25 -20.85
CA GLY A 137 2.36 13.95 -21.53
C GLY A 137 3.38 12.96 -20.95
N ARG A 138 3.83 13.17 -19.71
CA ARG A 138 4.83 12.32 -19.05
C ARG A 138 4.18 11.11 -18.37
N ARG A 139 4.96 10.04 -18.18
CA ARG A 139 4.50 8.82 -17.50
C ARG A 139 4.09 9.13 -16.05
N MET A 140 2.98 8.54 -15.61
CA MET A 140 2.53 8.65 -14.22
C MET A 140 3.46 7.89 -13.27
N VAL A 141 3.65 8.45 -12.08
CA VAL A 141 4.42 7.88 -10.97
C VAL A 141 3.48 7.09 -10.07
N GLY A 142 3.90 5.87 -9.71
CA GLY A 142 3.19 5.02 -8.75
C GLY A 142 3.48 5.42 -7.29
N ALA A 143 2.61 5.00 -6.37
CA ALA A 143 2.75 5.26 -4.93
C ALA A 143 2.42 4.04 -4.07
N SER A 144 2.56 2.82 -4.63
CA SER A 144 2.26 1.60 -3.87
C SER A 144 3.46 1.23 -2.99
N THR A 145 3.22 0.92 -1.73
CA THR A 145 4.26 0.49 -0.77
C THR A 145 4.60 -0.99 -0.94
N ILE A 146 5.76 -1.40 -0.43
CA ILE A 146 6.17 -2.82 -0.37
C ILE A 146 5.10 -3.65 0.36
N THR A 147 4.58 -3.16 1.48
CA THR A 147 3.54 -3.85 2.27
C THR A 147 2.23 -4.01 1.49
N GLN A 148 1.84 -3.02 0.68
CA GLN A 148 0.69 -3.18 -0.23
C GLN A 148 0.93 -4.25 -1.30
N GLN A 149 2.16 -4.36 -1.81
CA GLN A 149 2.51 -5.40 -2.77
C GLN A 149 2.47 -6.79 -2.14
N VAL A 150 2.92 -6.93 -0.88
CA VAL A 150 2.76 -8.18 -0.10
C VAL A 150 1.28 -8.51 0.06
N ALA A 151 0.46 -7.58 0.54
CA ALA A 151 -0.98 -7.79 0.67
C ALA A 151 -1.64 -8.23 -0.65
N LYS A 152 -1.28 -7.57 -1.75
CA LYS A 152 -1.79 -7.89 -3.09
C LYS A 152 -1.44 -9.32 -3.51
N ASN A 153 -0.18 -9.73 -3.36
CA ASN A 153 0.30 -10.99 -3.94
C ASN A 153 -0.09 -12.22 -3.11
N PHE A 154 -0.19 -12.07 -1.80
CA PHE A 154 -0.50 -13.20 -0.92
C PHE A 154 -1.98 -13.37 -0.64
N LEU A 155 -2.74 -12.27 -0.59
CA LEU A 155 -4.08 -12.28 0.00
C LEU A 155 -5.18 -11.87 -0.98
N LEU A 156 -4.87 -11.37 -2.18
CA LEU A 156 -5.88 -10.87 -3.11
C LEU A 156 -5.79 -11.53 -4.48
N THR A 157 -6.93 -11.61 -5.17
CA THR A 157 -7.01 -12.02 -6.57
C THR A 157 -6.49 -10.90 -7.49
N ASN A 158 -6.13 -11.24 -8.73
CA ASN A 158 -5.53 -10.30 -9.70
C ASN A 158 -6.52 -9.27 -10.30
N ASP A 159 -7.73 -9.11 -9.76
CA ASP A 159 -8.79 -8.28 -10.35
C ASP A 159 -8.49 -6.78 -10.22
N VAL A 160 -8.24 -6.06 -11.32
CA VAL A 160 -7.84 -4.64 -11.29
C VAL A 160 -9.03 -3.70 -11.00
N THR A 161 -9.44 -3.63 -9.72
CA THR A 161 -10.53 -2.76 -9.25
C THR A 161 -10.08 -1.80 -8.15
N PHE A 162 -10.79 -0.67 -8.02
CA PHE A 162 -10.59 0.27 -6.89
C PHE A 162 -10.85 -0.41 -5.54
N GLU A 163 -11.82 -1.33 -5.50
CA GLU A 163 -12.12 -2.14 -4.33
C GLU A 163 -10.94 -3.00 -3.90
N ARG A 164 -10.28 -3.70 -4.84
CA ARG A 164 -9.04 -4.44 -4.53
C ARG A 164 -7.98 -3.51 -3.96
N LYS A 165 -7.80 -2.32 -4.53
CA LYS A 165 -6.78 -1.37 -4.05
C LYS A 165 -7.06 -0.89 -2.62
N LEU A 166 -8.34 -0.74 -2.27
CA LEU A 166 -8.75 -0.45 -0.90
C LEU A 166 -8.50 -1.65 0.04
N LYS A 167 -8.81 -2.87 -0.40
CA LYS A 167 -8.48 -4.11 0.34
C LYS A 167 -6.97 -4.20 0.62
N GLU A 168 -6.12 -3.90 -0.36
CA GLU A 168 -4.64 -3.81 -0.18
C GLU A 168 -4.24 -2.81 0.90
N ALA A 169 -4.83 -1.62 0.90
CA ALA A 169 -4.50 -0.58 1.86
C ALA A 169 -4.86 -0.98 3.29
N ILE A 170 -6.03 -1.58 3.50
CA ILE A 170 -6.47 -2.04 4.82
C ILE A 170 -5.60 -3.21 5.29
N LEU A 171 -5.32 -4.19 4.42
CA LEU A 171 -4.45 -5.32 4.74
C LEU A 171 -3.03 -4.87 5.06
N ALA A 172 -2.47 -3.93 4.29
CA ALA A 172 -1.13 -3.40 4.56
C ALA A 172 -1.01 -2.84 5.99
N ILE A 173 -2.02 -2.08 6.44
CA ILE A 173 -2.04 -1.57 7.82
C ILE A 173 -2.12 -2.70 8.85
N ARG A 174 -2.92 -3.75 8.59
CA ARG A 174 -3.03 -4.91 9.50
C ARG A 174 -1.72 -5.69 9.57
N ILE A 175 -1.08 -5.93 8.43
CA ILE A 175 0.22 -6.60 8.31
C ILE A 175 1.27 -5.84 9.12
N GLU A 176 1.34 -4.51 9.00
CA GLU A 176 2.32 -3.67 9.71
C GLU A 176 2.13 -3.62 11.22
N ARG A 177 0.95 -3.98 11.71
CA ARG A 177 0.70 -4.14 13.16
C ARG A 177 1.11 -5.51 13.67
N ALA A 178 1.14 -6.51 12.81
CA ALA A 178 1.39 -7.90 13.16
C ALA A 178 2.84 -8.34 12.90
N PHE A 179 3.51 -7.74 11.92
CA PHE A 179 4.84 -8.12 11.46
C PHE A 179 5.81 -6.93 11.55
N THR A 180 7.07 -7.25 11.84
CA THR A 180 8.17 -6.28 11.76
C THR A 180 8.51 -5.93 10.30
N LYS A 181 9.17 -4.79 10.08
CA LYS A 181 9.60 -4.35 8.75
C LYS A 181 10.43 -5.39 8.02
N ASP A 182 11.36 -6.04 8.73
CA ASP A 182 12.24 -7.02 8.13
C ASP A 182 11.49 -8.30 7.73
N GLN A 183 10.51 -8.74 8.53
CA GLN A 183 9.63 -9.86 8.15
C GLN A 183 8.79 -9.55 6.91
N ILE A 184 8.23 -8.33 6.82
CA ILE A 184 7.46 -7.90 5.65
C ILE A 184 8.35 -7.87 4.40
N LEU A 185 9.56 -7.33 4.54
CA LEU A 185 10.52 -7.25 3.44
C LEU A 185 11.02 -8.63 3.00
N GLU A 186 11.19 -9.55 3.95
CA GLU A 186 11.52 -10.94 3.67
C GLU A 186 10.42 -11.64 2.87
N LEU A 187 9.15 -11.51 3.29
CA LEU A 187 7.99 -12.02 2.55
C LEU A 187 7.94 -11.44 1.13
N TYR A 188 8.18 -10.14 0.99
CA TYR A 188 8.22 -9.45 -0.31
C TYR A 188 9.30 -10.00 -1.24
N LEU A 189 10.54 -10.11 -0.75
CA LEU A 189 11.67 -10.60 -1.54
C LEU A 189 11.50 -12.07 -1.92
N ASN A 190 10.94 -12.88 -1.04
CA ASN A 190 10.67 -14.29 -1.33
C ASN A 190 9.53 -14.48 -2.34
N GLU A 191 8.44 -13.73 -2.23
CA GLU A 191 7.27 -13.91 -3.11
C GLU A 191 7.41 -13.25 -4.47
N ILE A 192 8.03 -12.07 -4.56
CA ILE A 192 8.12 -11.36 -5.83
C ILE A 192 9.43 -11.66 -6.54
N TYR A 193 10.56 -11.59 -5.84
CA TYR A 193 11.86 -11.69 -6.48
C TYR A 193 12.32 -13.14 -6.64
N LEU A 194 12.34 -13.91 -5.55
CA LEU A 194 12.84 -15.28 -5.57
C LEU A 194 11.85 -16.28 -6.15
N ALA A 195 10.54 -16.00 -6.09
CA ALA A 195 9.55 -16.79 -6.81
C ALA A 195 9.56 -16.56 -8.34
N SER A 196 10.11 -15.43 -8.79
CA SER A 196 10.25 -15.05 -10.21
C SER A 196 11.67 -15.24 -10.76
N GLY A 197 12.61 -15.66 -9.91
CA GLY A 197 14.01 -15.86 -10.27
C GLY A 197 14.17 -16.91 -11.38
N PRO A 198 15.17 -16.77 -12.27
CA PRO A 198 15.41 -17.73 -13.33
C PRO A 198 15.58 -19.10 -12.68
N THR A 199 14.83 -20.08 -13.20
CA THR A 199 15.09 -21.51 -13.02
C THR A 199 16.58 -21.67 -12.88
N ALA A 200 17.05 -22.06 -11.69
CA ALA A 200 18.48 -22.22 -11.41
C ALA A 200 19.13 -22.84 -12.64
N LEU A 201 19.96 -22.06 -13.34
CA LEU A 201 20.75 -22.55 -14.45
C LEU A 201 21.34 -23.86 -13.95
N PRO A 202 21.06 -25.01 -14.57
CA PRO A 202 21.67 -26.26 -14.15
C PRO A 202 23.16 -26.01 -14.30
N LEU A 203 23.87 -25.84 -13.18
CA LEU A 203 25.31 -25.87 -13.21
C LEU A 203 25.63 -27.26 -13.77
N PRO A 204 26.31 -27.35 -14.93
CA PRO A 204 26.64 -28.65 -15.48
C PRO A 204 27.49 -29.39 -14.45
N LEU A 205 27.08 -30.61 -14.13
CA LEU A 205 27.75 -31.54 -13.22
C LEU A 205 29.21 -31.84 -13.63
N SER A 206 29.69 -31.32 -14.76
CA SER A 206 31.09 -31.37 -15.17
C SER A 206 32.03 -30.44 -14.38
N ALA A 207 31.51 -29.55 -13.51
CA ALA A 207 32.34 -28.64 -12.71
C ALA A 207 32.82 -29.21 -11.36
N ILE A 208 32.40 -30.43 -10.97
CA ILE A 208 32.93 -31.11 -9.79
C ILE A 208 34.04 -32.06 -10.25
N GLY A 209 35.28 -31.59 -10.11
CA GLY A 209 36.48 -32.34 -10.44
C GLY A 209 36.52 -33.69 -9.75
N THR A 210 36.79 -34.72 -10.54
CA THR A 210 37.23 -36.03 -10.05
C THR A 210 38.62 -35.86 -9.46
N SER A 211 38.72 -35.87 -8.14
CA SER A 211 39.96 -36.20 -7.44
C SER A 211 40.19 -37.71 -7.55
N PRO A 212 41.37 -38.21 -7.99
CA PRO A 212 41.63 -39.64 -8.01
C PRO A 212 41.90 -40.17 -6.60
N SER A 213 41.38 -41.36 -6.31
CA SER A 213 41.66 -42.14 -5.09
C SER A 213 43.15 -42.43 -4.95
N PRO A 214 43.74 -42.38 -3.74
CA PRO A 214 45.09 -42.90 -3.54
C PRO A 214 45.08 -44.43 -3.59
N SER A 215 46.12 -44.99 -4.19
CA SER A 215 46.51 -46.40 -4.14
C SER A 215 47.34 -46.71 -2.91
#